data_AF-A0A537RTU2-F1
#
_entry.id   AF-A0A537RTU2-F1
#
_cell.length_a   1.000
_cell.length_b   1.000
_cell.length_c   1.000
_cell.angle_alpha   90.00
_cell.angle_beta   90.00
_cell.angle_gamma   90.00
#
_symmetry.space_group_name_H-M   'P 1'
#
loop_
_entity.id
_entity.type
_entity.pdbx_description
1 polymer ?
#
loop_
_entity_poly.entity_id
_entity_poly.type
_entity_poly.pdbx_seq_one_letter_code
_entity_poly.pdbx_strand_id
1 'polypeptide(L)'
;MVDCVGIDQARTASASCLHVATQKLGQQPVFWGRYFKDPGNTSSIQYQANLESDFFNTNNIKVLPVGRQTANVSEPDSDLGEQDGGDNAAAIIATFGADHLSTMPEVAVFLDAEINNPLNHVYYQGWSAGLIAGGSSQNVKFAPCVYGHHNDGETWSELGKALSAGSICGAAWI
;
A
#
# COMPACT_ATOMS: atom_id res chain seq x y z
N MET A 1 20.14 -15.09 5.06
CA MET A 1 19.14 -14.02 4.90
C MET A 1 18.89 -13.47 6.29
N VAL A 2 18.88 -12.14 6.45
CA VAL A 2 18.37 -11.54 7.68
C VAL A 2 16.86 -11.45 7.48
N ASP A 3 16.08 -11.97 8.42
CA ASP A 3 14.63 -11.91 8.33
C ASP A 3 14.18 -10.45 8.47
N CYS A 4 13.60 -9.88 7.42
CA CYS A 4 12.99 -8.57 7.44
C CYS A 4 11.56 -8.71 7.94
N VAL A 5 11.29 -8.17 9.13
CA VAL A 5 9.94 -8.15 9.71
C VAL A 5 9.39 -6.73 9.71
N GLY A 6 8.09 -6.63 9.54
CA GLY A 6 7.37 -5.37 9.65
C GLY A 6 5.99 -5.59 10.24
N ILE A 7 5.26 -4.50 10.38
CA ILE A 7 3.89 -4.48 10.87
C ILE A 7 3.09 -3.45 10.08
N ASP A 8 1.78 -3.54 10.02
CA ASP A 8 0.91 -2.38 9.77
C ASP A 8 0.25 -1.94 11.09
N GLN A 9 -0.40 -0.79 11.04
CA GLN A 9 -1.49 -0.49 11.97
C GLN A 9 -2.35 0.60 11.35
N ALA A 10 -3.61 0.71 11.78
CA ALA A 10 -4.45 1.84 11.41
C ALA A 10 -4.01 3.15 12.09
N ARG A 11 -3.62 3.12 13.37
CA ARG A 11 -3.34 4.35 14.14
C ARG A 11 -2.03 5.04 13.74
N THR A 12 -1.89 6.31 14.10
CA THR A 12 -0.60 7.04 14.01
C THR A 12 0.50 6.28 14.74
N ALA A 13 1.68 6.16 14.10
CA ALA A 13 2.86 5.54 14.68
C ALA A 13 3.28 6.19 16.00
N SER A 14 3.73 5.38 16.96
CA SER A 14 4.12 5.84 18.29
C SER A 14 5.14 4.92 18.94
N ALA A 15 5.85 5.44 19.96
CA ALA A 15 6.82 4.67 20.72
C ALA A 15 6.21 3.46 21.44
N SER A 16 4.96 3.56 21.90
CA SER A 16 4.27 2.44 22.54
C SER A 16 3.95 1.33 21.54
N CYS A 17 3.52 1.68 20.32
CA CYS A 17 3.31 0.71 19.26
C CYS A 17 4.64 0.02 18.87
N LEU A 18 5.73 0.78 18.74
CA LEU A 18 7.06 0.23 18.44
C LEU A 18 7.53 -0.75 19.51
N HIS A 19 7.31 -0.42 20.78
CA HIS A 19 7.65 -1.29 21.89
C HIS A 19 6.90 -2.63 21.79
N VAL A 20 5.57 -2.58 21.59
CA VAL A 20 4.74 -3.79 21.43
C VAL A 20 5.17 -4.60 20.21
N ALA A 21 5.40 -3.95 19.07
CA ALA A 21 5.85 -4.60 17.85
C ALA A 21 7.19 -5.33 18.07
N THR A 22 8.16 -4.64 18.67
CA THR A 22 9.48 -5.20 18.98
C THR A 22 9.37 -6.43 19.89
N GLN A 23 8.50 -6.38 20.91
CA GLN A 23 8.27 -7.53 21.79
C GLN A 23 7.64 -8.72 21.06
N LYS A 24 6.69 -8.48 20.15
CA LYS A 24 6.00 -9.53 19.39
C LYS A 24 6.89 -10.16 18.33
N LEU A 25 7.70 -9.35 17.67
CA LEU A 25 8.59 -9.77 16.59
C LEU A 25 9.94 -10.31 17.11
N GLY A 26 10.28 -10.07 18.37
CA GLY A 26 11.61 -10.38 18.92
C GLY A 26 12.73 -9.44 18.41
N GLN A 27 12.40 -8.51 17.51
CA GLN A 27 13.29 -7.52 16.94
C GLN A 27 12.50 -6.29 16.48
N GLN A 28 13.18 -5.16 16.29
CA GLN A 28 12.54 -3.96 15.78
C GLN A 28 12.04 -4.17 14.35
N PRO A 29 10.80 -3.77 13.99
CA PRO A 29 10.35 -3.80 12.61
C PRO A 29 11.24 -2.92 11.73
N VAL A 30 11.56 -3.39 10.52
CA VAL A 30 12.35 -2.63 9.53
C VAL A 30 11.47 -1.86 8.55
N PHE A 31 10.19 -2.23 8.47
CA PHE A 31 9.18 -1.51 7.72
C PHE A 31 7.85 -1.44 8.48
N TRP A 32 7.03 -0.45 8.13
CA TRP A 32 5.70 -0.23 8.70
C TRP A 32 4.68 0.12 7.61
N GLY A 33 3.66 -0.74 7.44
CA GLY A 33 2.52 -0.52 6.57
C GLY A 33 1.69 0.69 7.01
N ARG A 34 1.55 1.69 6.14
CA ARG A 34 0.72 2.87 6.40
C ARG A 34 -0.16 3.18 5.21
N TYR A 35 -1.36 3.65 5.51
CA TYR A 35 -2.44 3.75 4.53
C TYR A 35 -2.40 5.07 3.78
N PHE A 36 -2.73 4.98 2.49
CA PHE A 36 -2.92 6.09 1.56
C PHE A 36 -4.23 5.85 0.80
N LYS A 37 -5.16 6.80 0.82
CA LYS A 37 -6.40 6.73 0.04
C LYS A 37 -6.43 7.82 -1.01
N ASP A 38 -6.36 9.07 -0.56
CA ASP A 38 -6.47 10.27 -1.38
C ASP A 38 -5.59 11.40 -0.80
N PRO A 39 -5.17 12.37 -1.63
CA PRO A 39 -4.30 13.46 -1.18
C PRO A 39 -4.91 14.31 -0.05
N GLY A 40 -4.12 14.57 0.99
CA GLY A 40 -4.52 15.46 2.10
C GLY A 40 -5.52 14.85 3.08
N ASN A 41 -5.80 13.55 3.00
CA ASN A 41 -6.68 12.87 3.93
C ASN A 41 -6.13 12.91 5.37
N THR A 42 -6.89 13.54 6.27
CA THR A 42 -6.51 13.78 7.67
C THR A 42 -7.00 12.69 8.65
N SER A 43 -7.61 11.61 8.14
CA SER A 43 -7.99 10.47 8.97
C SER A 43 -6.76 9.88 9.63
N SER A 44 -6.85 9.61 10.93
CA SER A 44 -5.76 8.95 11.69
C SER A 44 -5.43 7.54 11.21
N ILE A 45 -6.26 6.97 10.33
CA ILE A 45 -6.00 5.72 9.63
C ILE A 45 -4.85 5.89 8.63
N GLN A 46 -4.83 7.01 7.91
CA GLN A 46 -3.85 7.31 6.87
C GLN A 46 -2.51 7.75 7.46
N TYR A 47 -1.45 7.64 6.67
CA TYR A 47 -0.16 8.23 6.99
C TYR A 47 -0.28 9.74 7.22
N GLN A 48 0.17 10.22 8.38
CA GLN A 48 0.20 11.64 8.74
C GLN A 48 1.64 12.13 8.77
N ALA A 49 2.12 12.72 7.67
CA ALA A 49 3.53 13.10 7.50
C ALA A 49 4.08 13.99 8.63
N ASN A 50 3.27 14.95 9.09
CA ASN A 50 3.60 15.88 10.17
C ASN A 50 3.66 15.22 11.55
N LEU A 51 3.11 14.02 11.72
CA LEU A 51 3.09 13.28 12.98
C LEU A 51 4.05 12.08 12.97
N GLU A 52 4.28 11.47 11.81
CA GLU A 52 4.91 10.16 11.70
C GLU A 52 6.31 10.20 11.05
N SER A 53 6.63 11.19 10.22
CA SER A 53 7.89 11.18 9.44
C SER A 53 9.13 11.17 10.34
N ASP A 54 9.18 12.04 11.34
CA ASP A 54 10.31 12.11 12.27
C ASP A 54 10.46 10.82 13.08
N PHE A 55 9.33 10.21 13.45
CA PHE A 55 9.32 8.93 14.16
C PHE A 55 9.94 7.83 13.29
N PHE A 56 9.49 7.67 12.05
CA PHE A 56 10.01 6.63 11.16
C PHE A 56 11.49 6.85 10.81
N ASN A 57 11.88 8.10 10.52
CA ASN A 57 13.26 8.46 10.23
C ASN A 57 14.20 8.19 11.41
N THR A 58 13.81 8.63 12.62
CA THR A 58 14.63 8.45 13.84
C THR A 58 14.84 6.98 14.20
N ASN A 59 13.84 6.14 13.93
CA ASN A 59 13.92 4.71 14.23
C ASN A 59 14.44 3.87 13.05
N ASN A 60 14.80 4.48 11.92
CA ASN A 60 15.23 3.79 10.70
C ASN A 60 14.21 2.74 10.22
N ILE A 61 12.93 3.08 10.26
CA ILE A 61 11.82 2.23 9.82
C ILE A 61 11.32 2.76 8.48
N LYS A 62 11.23 1.90 7.47
CA LYS A 62 10.69 2.29 6.16
C LYS A 62 9.16 2.31 6.18
N VAL A 63 8.56 3.30 5.54
CA VAL A 63 7.11 3.29 5.32
C VAL A 63 6.81 2.38 4.13
N LEU A 64 5.90 1.44 4.31
CA LEU A 64 5.38 0.58 3.25
C LEU A 64 3.97 1.10 2.86
N PRO A 65 3.80 1.69 1.66
CA PRO A 65 2.51 2.22 1.26
C PRO A 65 1.44 1.13 1.09
N VAL A 66 0.28 1.35 1.71
CA VAL A 66 -0.92 0.52 1.57
C VAL A 66 -2.04 1.36 0.96
N GLY A 67 -2.49 1.00 -0.24
CA GLY A 67 -3.61 1.65 -0.93
C GLY A 67 -4.94 1.26 -0.28
N ARG A 68 -5.53 2.18 0.49
CA ARG A 68 -6.73 1.90 1.28
C ARG A 68 -8.00 2.14 0.49
N GLN A 69 -8.49 1.10 -0.18
CA GLN A 69 -9.72 1.14 -0.96
C GLN A 69 -10.65 -0.04 -0.69
N THR A 70 -10.60 -0.57 0.53
CA THR A 70 -11.34 -1.75 1.01
C THR A 70 -12.85 -1.72 0.72
N ALA A 71 -13.46 -0.53 0.60
CA ALA A 71 -14.89 -0.39 0.29
C ALA A 71 -15.23 -0.56 -1.21
N ASN A 72 -14.24 -0.44 -2.09
CA ASN A 72 -14.42 -0.46 -3.54
C ASN A 72 -13.75 -1.68 -4.20
N VAL A 73 -12.81 -2.33 -3.50
CA VAL A 73 -11.93 -3.37 -4.05
C VAL A 73 -12.64 -4.60 -4.62
N SER A 74 -13.88 -4.84 -4.18
CA SER A 74 -14.77 -5.91 -4.62
C SER A 74 -15.69 -5.53 -5.78
N GLU A 75 -15.73 -4.26 -6.19
CA GLU A 75 -16.59 -3.81 -7.28
C GLU A 75 -16.07 -4.30 -8.65
N PRO A 76 -16.91 -4.74 -9.59
CA PRO A 76 -16.48 -5.11 -10.93
C PRO A 76 -16.32 -3.89 -11.85
N ASP A 77 -15.59 -2.87 -11.39
CA ASP A 77 -15.50 -1.55 -12.03
C ASP A 77 -14.04 -1.12 -12.23
N SER A 78 -13.61 -1.10 -13.50
CA SER A 78 -12.25 -0.72 -13.88
C SER A 78 -12.02 0.79 -13.83
N ASP A 79 -13.03 1.60 -14.11
CA ASP A 79 -12.89 3.07 -14.11
C ASP A 79 -12.75 3.56 -12.66
N LEU A 80 -13.53 2.98 -11.75
CA LEU A 80 -13.40 3.20 -10.31
C LEU A 80 -12.02 2.75 -9.82
N GLY A 81 -11.57 1.57 -10.23
CA GLY A 81 -10.23 1.08 -9.92
C GLY A 81 -9.14 2.05 -10.37
N GLU A 82 -9.19 2.49 -11.64
CA GLU A 82 -8.21 3.42 -12.21
C GLU A 82 -8.16 4.74 -11.44
N GLN A 83 -9.32 5.32 -11.13
CA GLN A 83 -9.40 6.52 -10.30
C GLN A 83 -8.76 6.30 -8.92
N ASP A 84 -9.14 5.22 -8.23
CA ASP A 84 -8.66 4.91 -6.89
C ASP A 84 -7.14 4.65 -6.85
N GLY A 85 -6.59 4.00 -7.89
CA GLY A 85 -5.15 3.79 -8.05
C GLY A 85 -4.39 5.10 -8.30
N GLY A 86 -4.97 5.98 -9.12
CA GLY A 86 -4.45 7.33 -9.34
C GLY A 86 -4.45 8.17 -8.06
N ASP A 87 -5.51 8.12 -7.27
CA ASP A 87 -5.62 8.83 -5.98
C ASP A 87 -4.60 8.32 -4.96
N ASN A 88 -4.35 7.01 -4.92
CA ASN A 88 -3.29 6.43 -4.10
C ASN A 88 -1.90 6.92 -4.53
N ALA A 89 -1.60 6.91 -5.84
CA ALA A 89 -0.34 7.44 -6.38
C ALA A 89 -0.16 8.93 -6.02
N ALA A 90 -1.21 9.74 -6.21
CA ALA A 90 -1.20 11.17 -5.89
C ALA A 90 -0.97 11.40 -4.39
N ALA A 91 -1.60 10.62 -3.51
CA ALA A 91 -1.41 10.73 -2.06
C ALA A 91 0.03 10.43 -1.64
N ILE A 92 0.63 9.38 -2.21
CA ILE A 92 2.03 8.99 -1.92
C ILE A 92 3.00 10.06 -2.43
N ILE A 93 2.80 10.55 -3.65
CA ILE A 93 3.65 11.60 -4.24
C ILE A 93 3.52 12.91 -3.47
N ALA A 94 2.31 13.33 -3.10
CA ALA A 94 2.09 14.53 -2.31
C ALA A 94 2.76 14.44 -0.93
N THR A 95 2.87 13.23 -0.38
CA THR A 95 3.47 12.98 0.93
C THR A 95 4.99 13.02 0.90
N PHE A 96 5.62 12.26 -0.01
CA PHE A 96 7.07 12.05 0.00
C PHE A 96 7.82 12.91 -1.02
N GLY A 97 7.10 13.52 -1.96
CA GLY A 97 7.66 14.31 -3.06
C GLY A 97 8.15 13.45 -4.22
N ALA A 98 7.81 13.85 -5.44
CA ALA A 98 8.24 13.17 -6.67
C ALA A 98 9.77 13.12 -6.80
N ASP A 99 10.47 14.19 -6.42
CA ASP A 99 11.94 14.26 -6.48
C ASP A 99 12.58 13.14 -5.66
N HIS A 100 12.09 12.87 -4.45
CA HIS A 100 12.60 11.79 -3.63
C HIS A 100 12.25 10.42 -4.23
N LEU A 101 10.97 10.20 -4.53
CA LEU A 101 10.47 8.91 -5.01
C LEU A 101 11.08 8.51 -6.36
N SER A 102 11.39 9.46 -7.23
CA SER A 102 12.03 9.19 -8.55
C SER A 102 13.48 8.72 -8.44
N THR A 103 14.13 8.92 -7.29
CA THR A 103 15.47 8.35 -7.02
C THR A 103 15.41 6.87 -6.63
N MET A 104 14.23 6.36 -6.27
CA MET A 104 14.04 4.97 -5.89
C MET A 104 13.91 4.09 -7.14
N PRO A 105 14.42 2.84 -7.11
CA PRO A 105 14.29 1.95 -8.26
C PRO A 105 12.83 1.63 -8.57
N GLU A 106 12.04 1.40 -7.51
CA GLU A 106 10.61 1.13 -7.54
C GLU A 106 10.02 1.31 -6.13
N VAL A 107 8.74 1.66 -6.05
CA VAL A 107 7.99 1.83 -4.80
C VAL A 107 6.80 0.86 -4.81
N ALA A 108 6.86 -0.17 -3.96
CA ALA A 108 5.78 -1.13 -3.82
C ALA A 108 4.57 -0.49 -3.10
N VAL A 109 3.37 -0.67 -3.64
CA VAL A 109 2.12 -0.19 -3.05
C VAL A 109 1.16 -1.36 -2.96
N PHE A 110 0.71 -1.69 -1.75
CA PHE A 110 -0.13 -2.85 -1.49
C PHE A 110 -1.60 -2.44 -1.45
N LEU A 111 -2.41 -2.91 -2.39
CA LEU A 111 -3.86 -2.72 -2.33
C LEU A 111 -4.44 -3.52 -1.16
N ASP A 112 -5.20 -2.84 -0.30
CA ASP A 112 -5.82 -3.42 0.90
C ASP A 112 -7.11 -4.19 0.55
N ALA A 113 -6.99 -5.52 0.41
CA ALA A 113 -8.12 -6.43 0.24
C ALA A 113 -8.37 -7.20 1.55
N GLU A 114 -9.63 -7.25 1.98
CA GLU A 114 -10.04 -7.92 3.21
C GLU A 114 -11.02 -9.06 2.91
N ILE A 115 -11.08 -10.08 3.77
CA ILE A 115 -11.95 -11.26 3.56
C ILE A 115 -13.45 -10.93 3.38
N ASN A 116 -13.90 -9.78 3.91
CA ASN A 116 -15.28 -9.32 3.77
C ASN A 116 -15.52 -8.47 2.52
N ASN A 117 -14.46 -8.03 1.85
CA ASN A 117 -14.45 -7.27 0.61
C ASN A 117 -13.33 -7.84 -0.28
N PRO A 118 -13.51 -9.05 -0.83
CA PRO A 118 -12.48 -9.72 -1.60
C PRO A 118 -12.17 -8.95 -2.89
N LEU A 119 -10.95 -9.06 -3.39
CA LEU A 119 -10.53 -8.38 -4.61
C LEU A 119 -11.38 -8.82 -5.81
N ASN A 120 -11.79 -7.88 -6.66
CA ASN A 120 -12.30 -8.16 -8.00
C ASN A 120 -11.22 -7.93 -9.06
N HIS A 121 -11.09 -8.83 -10.04
CA HIS A 121 -10.06 -8.73 -11.07
C HIS A 121 -10.20 -7.50 -11.99
N VAL A 122 -11.44 -7.07 -12.29
CA VAL A 122 -11.71 -5.89 -13.14
C VAL A 122 -11.28 -4.61 -12.42
N TYR A 123 -11.58 -4.51 -11.12
CA TYR A 123 -11.12 -3.41 -10.29
C TYR A 123 -9.60 -3.38 -10.19
N TYR A 124 -8.95 -4.53 -9.94
CA TYR A 124 -7.50 -4.60 -9.86
C TYR A 124 -6.81 -4.17 -11.16
N GLN A 125 -7.37 -4.52 -12.31
CA GLN A 125 -6.88 -4.09 -13.61
C GLN A 125 -6.86 -2.57 -13.71
N GLY A 126 -7.97 -1.91 -13.40
CA GLY A 126 -8.05 -0.46 -13.32
C GLY A 126 -7.06 0.11 -12.32
N TRP A 127 -7.08 -0.37 -11.07
CA TRP A 127 -6.26 0.15 -9.98
C TRP A 127 -4.77 0.06 -10.25
N SER A 128 -4.29 -1.08 -10.74
CA SER A 128 -2.88 -1.26 -11.10
C SER A 128 -2.47 -0.32 -12.24
N ALA A 129 -3.32 -0.14 -13.26
CA ALA A 129 -3.06 0.78 -14.36
C ALA A 129 -3.03 2.24 -13.90
N GLY A 130 -4.02 2.67 -13.11
CA GLY A 130 -4.12 4.03 -12.56
C GLY A 130 -2.95 4.38 -11.65
N LEU A 131 -2.52 3.45 -10.80
CA LEU A 131 -1.34 3.62 -9.94
C LEU A 131 -0.05 3.84 -10.79
N ILE A 132 0.18 2.97 -11.78
CA ILE A 132 1.34 3.05 -12.67
C ILE A 132 1.34 4.36 -13.46
N ALA A 133 0.18 4.74 -14.03
CA ALA A 133 0.02 5.96 -14.80
C ALA A 133 0.26 7.21 -13.93
N GLY A 134 -0.31 7.23 -12.71
CA GLY A 134 -0.13 8.29 -11.72
C GLY A 134 1.35 8.52 -11.38
N GLY A 135 2.09 7.43 -11.12
CA GLY A 135 3.54 7.51 -10.89
C GLY A 135 4.32 7.97 -12.11
N SER A 136 4.05 7.38 -13.27
CA SER A 136 4.78 7.64 -14.51
C SER A 136 4.68 9.11 -14.94
N SER A 137 3.53 9.76 -14.68
CA SER A 137 3.33 11.19 -14.96
C SER A 137 4.29 12.11 -14.20
N GLN A 138 4.91 11.62 -13.11
CA GLN A 138 5.85 12.33 -12.25
C GLN A 138 7.24 11.66 -12.22
N ASN A 139 7.55 10.77 -13.18
CA ASN A 139 8.80 9.98 -13.21
C ASN A 139 9.01 9.11 -11.94
N VAL A 140 7.93 8.67 -11.31
CA VAL A 140 7.94 7.74 -10.18
C VAL A 140 7.53 6.35 -10.66
N LYS A 141 8.27 5.32 -10.26
CA LYS A 141 7.96 3.93 -10.60
C LYS A 141 7.23 3.26 -9.44
N PHE A 142 5.93 3.07 -9.58
CA PHE A 142 5.13 2.29 -8.63
C PHE A 142 5.02 0.83 -9.08
N ALA A 143 5.19 -0.09 -8.13
CA ALA A 143 4.82 -1.50 -8.28
C ALA A 143 3.47 -1.75 -7.62
N PRO A 144 2.43 -2.11 -8.38
CA PRO A 144 1.18 -2.60 -7.80
C PRO A 144 1.42 -3.92 -7.06
N CYS A 145 0.94 -4.03 -5.83
CA CYS A 145 1.00 -5.22 -4.97
C CYS A 145 -0.37 -5.46 -4.33
N VAL A 146 -0.56 -6.60 -3.66
CA VAL A 146 -1.80 -6.92 -2.93
C VAL A 146 -1.49 -7.29 -1.49
N TYR A 147 -2.18 -6.68 -0.54
CA TYR A 147 -2.29 -7.16 0.83
C TYR A 147 -3.62 -7.89 0.98
N GLY A 148 -3.60 -9.11 1.51
CA GLY A 148 -4.81 -9.92 1.64
C GLY A 148 -4.63 -11.08 2.61
N HIS A 149 -5.73 -11.60 3.13
CA HIS A 149 -5.69 -12.70 4.10
C HIS A 149 -5.35 -14.04 3.42
N HIS A 150 -4.48 -14.87 4.00
CA HIS A 150 -4.06 -16.16 3.40
C HIS A 150 -5.23 -17.10 3.03
N ASN A 151 -6.30 -17.09 3.82
CA ASN A 151 -7.49 -17.93 3.58
C ASN A 151 -8.56 -17.27 2.69
N ASP A 152 -8.31 -16.06 2.16
CA ASP A 152 -9.23 -15.42 1.23
C ASP A 152 -9.00 -15.96 -0.19
N GLY A 153 -9.56 -17.15 -0.45
CA GLY A 153 -9.44 -17.82 -1.74
C GLY A 153 -10.04 -17.04 -2.90
N GLU A 154 -11.01 -16.16 -2.64
CA GLU A 154 -11.63 -15.32 -3.67
C GLU A 154 -10.66 -14.24 -4.14
N THR A 155 -10.06 -13.48 -3.20
CA THR A 155 -9.02 -12.48 -3.52
C THR A 155 -7.89 -13.07 -4.37
N TRP A 156 -7.35 -14.23 -3.97
CA TRP A 156 -6.22 -14.83 -4.68
C TRP A 156 -6.61 -15.40 -6.06
N SER A 157 -7.83 -15.94 -6.18
CA SER A 157 -8.37 -16.39 -7.47
C SER A 157 -8.57 -15.21 -8.43
N GLU A 158 -9.15 -14.11 -7.95
CA GLU A 158 -9.41 -12.90 -8.74
C GLU A 158 -8.10 -12.20 -9.14
N LEU A 159 -7.11 -12.12 -8.25
CA LEU A 159 -5.77 -11.66 -8.60
C LEU A 159 -5.18 -12.51 -9.74
N GLY A 160 -5.32 -13.85 -9.67
CA GLY A 160 -4.88 -14.76 -10.72
C GLY A 160 -5.53 -14.49 -12.09
N LYS A 161 -6.81 -14.11 -12.11
CA LYS A 161 -7.52 -13.70 -13.34
C LYS A 161 -6.95 -12.41 -13.91
N ALA A 162 -6.72 -11.39 -13.06
CA ALA A 162 -6.15 -10.13 -13.50
C ALA A 162 -4.74 -10.31 -14.09
N LEU A 163 -3.89 -11.11 -13.44
CA LEU A 163 -2.55 -11.44 -13.93
C LEU A 163 -2.59 -12.21 -15.25
N SER A 164 -3.50 -13.17 -15.39
CA SER A 164 -3.69 -13.92 -16.64
C SER A 164 -4.15 -13.02 -17.80
N ALA A 165 -4.79 -11.90 -17.48
CA ALA A 165 -5.22 -10.87 -18.43
C ALA A 165 -4.17 -9.76 -18.66
N GLY A 166 -3.00 -9.84 -18.03
CA GLY A 166 -1.86 -8.95 -18.30
C GLY A 166 -1.59 -7.87 -17.27
N SER A 167 -2.36 -7.80 -16.17
CA SER A 167 -1.99 -6.94 -15.03
C SER A 167 -0.67 -7.39 -14.39
N ILE A 168 0.00 -6.44 -13.73
CA ILE A 168 1.25 -6.70 -12.99
C ILE A 168 0.93 -6.67 -11.50
N CYS A 169 1.47 -7.66 -10.77
CA CYS A 169 1.54 -7.65 -9.31
C CYS A 169 2.99 -7.96 -8.89
N GLY A 170 3.65 -7.01 -8.25
CA GLY A 170 5.06 -7.12 -7.85
C GLY A 170 5.27 -7.97 -6.60
N ALA A 171 4.27 -8.05 -5.71
CA ALA A 171 4.35 -8.80 -4.46
C ALA A 171 2.96 -9.02 -3.85
N ALA A 172 2.87 -10.02 -2.97
CA ALA A 172 1.73 -10.24 -2.08
C ALA A 172 2.20 -10.14 -0.62
N TRP A 173 1.42 -9.45 0.22
CA TRP A 173 1.57 -9.45 1.67
C TRP A 173 0.39 -10.19 2.27
N ILE A 174 0.69 -11.22 3.07
CA ILE A 174 -0.24 -12.19 3.64
C ILE A 174 -0.18 -12.16 5.17
#